data_AF-A0A5N9DZY5-F1
#
_entry.id   AF-A0A5N9DZY5-F1
#
_cell.length_a   1.000
_cell.length_b   1.000
_cell.length_c   1.000
_cell.angle_alpha   90.00
_cell.angle_beta   90.00
_cell.angle_gamma   90.00
#
_symmetry.space_group_name_H-M   'P 1'
#
loop_
_entity.id
_entity.type
_entity.pdbx_description
1 polymer ?
#
loop_
_entity_poly.entity_id
_entity_poly.type
_entity_poly.pdbx_seq_one_letter_code
_entity_poly.pdbx_strand_id
1 'polypeptide(L)'
;MTVNRPLLYYVCFPRANFKKLWEEMIDAGITPPFAKEALEDIGSPDDYVTTVRDVSDHVEIKKESLNHHKTQLDPNGPFSSLAPEFMNAWMSTEYFYLAQPSNGEPQEDILADLI
;
A
#
# COMPACT_ATOMS: atom_id res chain seq x y z
N MET A 1 12.95 -28.74 -10.67
CA MET A 1 11.89 -28.55 -11.68
C MET A 1 11.51 -27.08 -11.61
N THR A 2 11.91 -26.28 -12.60
CA THR A 2 11.53 -24.87 -12.69
C THR A 2 10.03 -24.81 -12.93
N VAL A 3 9.30 -24.21 -11.98
CA VAL A 3 7.84 -24.16 -12.06
C VAL A 3 7.47 -23.06 -13.04
N ASN A 4 7.31 -23.44 -14.31
CA ASN A 4 6.82 -22.59 -15.38
C ASN A 4 5.30 -22.37 -15.22
N ARG A 5 4.87 -21.74 -14.11
CA ARG A 5 3.47 -21.37 -13.87
C ARG A 5 3.38 -19.85 -13.72
N PRO A 6 2.37 -19.21 -14.33
CA PRO A 6 2.18 -17.78 -14.14
C PRO A 6 1.90 -17.50 -12.67
N LEU A 7 2.70 -16.60 -12.08
CA LEU A 7 2.44 -16.08 -10.74
C LEU A 7 1.28 -15.09 -10.79
N LEU A 8 0.33 -15.22 -9.88
CA LEU A 8 -0.77 -14.27 -9.73
C LEU A 8 -0.71 -13.63 -8.35
N TYR A 9 -0.54 -12.32 -8.33
CA TYR A 9 -0.56 -11.51 -7.12
C TYR A 9 -1.77 -10.58 -7.11
N TYR A 10 -2.41 -10.44 -5.94
CA TYR A 10 -3.38 -9.38 -5.68
C TYR A 10 -2.72 -8.29 -4.86
N VAL A 11 -3.00 -7.02 -5.20
CA VAL A 11 -2.60 -5.88 -4.37
C VAL A 11 -3.39 -5.92 -3.08
N CYS A 12 -2.71 -5.69 -1.96
CA CYS A 12 -3.29 -5.61 -0.64
C CYS A 12 -3.00 -4.25 -0.01
N PHE A 13 -3.90 -3.82 0.86
CA PHE A 13 -3.69 -2.63 1.70
C PHE A 13 -3.95 -3.04 3.16
N PRO A 14 -2.92 -3.36 3.95
CA PRO A 14 -3.10 -3.91 5.30
C PRO A 14 -3.96 -2.99 6.18
N ARG A 15 -4.86 -3.56 6.98
CA ARG A 15 -5.67 -2.84 7.97
C ARG A 15 -4.81 -2.10 8.99
N ALA A 16 -3.74 -2.74 9.47
CA ALA A 16 -2.80 -2.12 10.40
C ALA A 16 -2.22 -0.81 9.85
N ASN A 17 -1.98 -0.75 8.53
CA ASN A 17 -1.53 0.47 7.89
C ASN A 17 -2.62 1.54 8.00
N PHE A 18 -3.86 1.28 7.59
CA PHE A 18 -4.93 2.29 7.68
C PHE A 18 -5.15 2.81 9.10
N LYS A 19 -5.02 1.93 10.11
CA LYS A 19 -5.05 2.32 11.53
C LYS A 19 -3.94 3.31 11.86
N LYS A 20 -2.69 3.01 11.48
CA LYS A 20 -1.54 3.92 11.68
C LYS A 20 -1.71 5.26 10.95
N LEU A 21 -2.20 5.25 9.71
CA LEU A 21 -2.49 6.47 8.95
C LEU A 21 -3.54 7.34 9.65
N TRP A 22 -4.60 6.72 10.16
CA TRP A 22 -5.67 7.41 10.86
C TRP A 22 -5.18 8.02 12.17
N GLU A 23 -4.39 7.28 12.95
CA GLU A 23 -3.75 7.75 14.17
C GLU A 23 -2.84 8.96 13.89
N GLU A 24 -1.98 8.87 12.88
CA GLU A 24 -1.09 9.98 12.49
C GLU A 24 -1.88 11.25 12.12
N MET A 25 -2.98 11.10 11.36
CA MET A 25 -3.83 12.23 11.01
C MET A 25 -4.44 12.88 12.26
N ILE A 26 -4.98 12.08 13.18
CA ILE A 26 -5.58 12.60 14.43
C ILE A 26 -4.55 13.29 15.30
N ASP A 27 -3.37 12.69 15.48
CA ASP A 27 -2.29 13.26 16.29
C ASP A 27 -1.77 14.59 15.70
N ALA A 28 -1.80 14.73 14.37
CA ALA A 28 -1.49 15.96 13.66
C ALA A 28 -2.64 16.99 13.65
N GLY A 29 -3.80 16.68 14.23
CA GLY A 29 -4.99 17.54 14.22
C GLY A 29 -5.68 17.62 12.85
N ILE A 30 -5.44 16.66 11.97
CA ILE A 30 -6.03 16.52 10.64
C ILE A 30 -7.25 15.61 10.74
N THR A 31 -8.41 16.06 10.23
CA THR A 31 -9.60 15.22 10.14
C THR A 31 -9.39 14.13 9.09
N PRO A 32 -9.44 12.83 9.45
CA PRO A 32 -9.24 11.75 8.49
C PRO A 32 -10.38 11.69 7.44
N PRO A 33 -10.09 11.24 6.21
CA PRO A 33 -11.09 11.15 5.13
C PRO A 33 -12.05 9.95 5.28
N PHE A 34 -11.89 9.14 6.33
CA PHE A 34 -12.73 8.00 6.63
C PHE A 34 -13.04 7.94 8.13
N ALA A 35 -14.22 7.41 8.45
CA ALA A 35 -14.71 7.30 9.82
C ALA A 35 -13.91 6.25 10.62
N LYS A 36 -13.87 6.39 11.94
CA LYS A 36 -13.15 5.47 12.83
C LYS A 36 -13.68 4.04 12.72
N GLU A 37 -14.99 3.90 12.55
CA GLU A 37 -15.68 2.61 12.44
C GLU A 37 -15.24 1.85 11.18
N ALA A 38 -14.82 2.56 10.14
CA ALA A 38 -14.32 1.95 8.91
C ALA A 38 -12.97 1.26 9.10
N LEU A 39 -12.21 1.54 10.18
CA LEU A 39 -10.88 0.98 10.41
C LEU A 39 -10.86 -0.54 10.58
N GLU A 40 -11.99 -1.15 10.94
CA GLU A 40 -12.08 -2.61 11.07
C GLU A 40 -12.33 -3.30 9.73
N ASP A 41 -12.90 -2.58 8.75
CA ASP A 41 -13.31 -3.13 7.46
C ASP A 41 -12.45 -2.63 6.29
N ILE A 42 -11.84 -1.44 6.39
CA ILE A 42 -11.04 -0.84 5.33
C ILE A 42 -9.71 -1.56 5.16
N GLY A 43 -9.39 -1.91 3.91
CA GLY A 43 -8.18 -2.65 3.58
C GLY A 43 -8.33 -4.16 3.69
N SER A 44 -7.24 -4.85 3.39
CA SER A 44 -7.12 -6.30 3.45
C SER A 44 -6.75 -6.75 4.86
N PRO A 45 -7.18 -7.96 5.28
CA PRO A 45 -6.64 -8.60 6.47
C PRO A 45 -5.10 -8.63 6.44
N ASP A 46 -4.45 -8.35 7.57
CA ASP A 46 -2.99 -8.25 7.62
C ASP A 46 -2.30 -9.60 7.32
N ASP A 47 -2.96 -10.70 7.65
CA ASP A 47 -2.49 -12.07 7.41
C ASP A 47 -2.59 -12.51 5.93
N TYR A 48 -3.17 -11.69 5.05
CA TYR A 48 -3.15 -11.92 3.60
C TYR A 48 -1.82 -11.51 2.97
N VAL A 49 -1.02 -10.69 3.66
CA VAL A 49 0.24 -10.20 3.09
C VAL A 49 1.23 -11.35 3.01
N THR A 50 1.55 -11.78 1.79
CA THR A 50 2.62 -12.76 1.55
C THR A 50 3.88 -12.09 1.01
N THR A 51 3.76 -10.92 0.38
CA THR A 51 4.89 -10.21 -0.22
C THR A 51 4.83 -8.74 0.14
N VAL A 52 5.96 -8.21 0.60
CA VAL A 52 6.16 -6.79 0.90
C VAL A 52 7.24 -6.26 -0.02
N ARG A 53 6.98 -5.10 -0.62
CA ARG A 53 7.83 -4.47 -1.61
C ARG A 53 8.28 -3.10 -1.17
N ASP A 54 9.59 -2.92 -1.03
CA ASP A 54 10.18 -1.59 -1.01
C ASP A 54 10.18 -1.03 -2.44
N VAL A 55 9.54 0.13 -2.59
CA VAL A 55 9.46 0.91 -3.82
C VAL A 55 9.86 2.37 -3.57
N SER A 56 10.66 2.62 -2.52
CA SER A 56 11.14 3.95 -2.13
C SER A 56 11.78 4.73 -3.28
N ASP A 57 12.53 4.05 -4.16
CA ASP A 57 13.14 4.62 -5.37
C ASP A 57 12.13 5.20 -6.38
N HIS A 58 10.83 4.87 -6.25
CA HIS A 58 9.77 5.26 -7.16
C HIS A 58 8.71 6.18 -6.54
N VAL A 59 8.90 6.62 -5.29
CA VAL A 59 7.91 7.45 -4.57
C VAL A 59 7.62 8.77 -5.30
N GLU A 60 8.64 9.44 -5.84
CA GLU A 60 8.43 10.71 -6.54
C GLU A 60 7.62 10.54 -7.83
N ILE A 61 7.84 9.44 -8.56
CA ILE A 61 7.06 9.10 -9.75
C ILE A 61 5.60 8.83 -9.37
N LYS A 62 5.38 8.10 -8.26
CA LYS A 62 4.04 7.82 -7.74
C LYS A 62 3.30 9.11 -7.35
N LYS A 63 3.97 10.04 -6.67
CA LYS A 63 3.40 11.35 -6.32
C LYS A 63 3.06 12.18 -7.55
N GLU A 64 3.96 12.24 -8.52
CA GLU A 64 3.72 12.97 -9.78
C GLU A 64 2.51 12.39 -10.51
N SER A 65 2.44 11.06 -10.64
CA SER A 65 1.30 10.36 -11.19
C SER A 65 0.00 10.73 -10.48
N LEU A 66 -0.05 10.64 -9.14
CA LEU A 66 -1.23 11.00 -8.34
C LEU A 66 -1.63 12.47 -8.52
N ASN A 67 -0.67 13.39 -8.64
CA ASN A 67 -0.93 14.81 -8.86
C ASN A 67 -1.59 15.11 -10.23
N HIS A 68 -1.53 14.21 -11.20
CA HIS A 68 -2.31 14.34 -12.43
C HIS A 68 -3.79 14.01 -12.25
N HIS A 69 -4.20 13.32 -11.17
CA HIS A 69 -5.58 12.92 -10.90
C HIS A 69 -6.38 13.95 -10.05
N LYS A 70 -6.21 15.24 -10.32
CA LYS A 70 -6.80 16.34 -9.51
C LYS A 70 -8.32 16.36 -9.40
N THR A 71 -9.03 15.70 -10.32
CA THR A 71 -10.49 15.57 -10.25
C THR A 71 -10.95 14.47 -9.31
N GLN A 72 -10.05 13.56 -8.92
CA GLN A 72 -10.29 12.44 -8.02
C GLN A 72 -9.67 12.66 -6.64
N LEU A 73 -8.53 13.37 -6.59
CA LEU A 73 -7.78 13.67 -5.39
C LEU A 73 -7.73 15.18 -5.18
N ASP A 74 -8.27 15.63 -4.05
CA ASP A 74 -8.17 17.03 -3.64
C ASP A 74 -6.70 17.35 -3.31
N PRO A 75 -6.05 18.28 -4.04
CA PRO A 75 -4.67 18.67 -3.77
C PRO A 75 -4.48 19.35 -2.41
N ASN A 76 -5.57 19.78 -1.76
CA ASN A 76 -5.57 20.34 -0.40
C ASN A 76 -6.26 19.43 0.62
N GLY A 77 -6.50 18.16 0.25
CA GLY A 77 -7.16 17.17 1.10
C GLY A 77 -6.25 16.66 2.24
N PRO A 78 -6.78 15.83 3.15
CA PRO A 78 -6.08 15.42 4.38
C PRO A 78 -4.75 14.71 4.13
N PHE A 79 -4.60 13.96 3.03
CA PHE A 79 -3.35 13.31 2.66
C PHE A 79 -2.23 14.30 2.33
N SER A 80 -2.56 15.46 1.75
CA SER A 80 -1.58 16.52 1.43
C SER A 80 -1.12 17.29 2.68
N SER A 81 -1.89 17.21 3.77
CA SER A 81 -1.62 17.88 5.04
C SER A 81 -0.71 17.08 5.97
N LEU A 82 -0.49 15.79 5.70
CA LEU A 82 0.40 14.95 6.50
C LEU A 82 1.87 15.32 6.31
N ALA A 83 2.70 15.01 7.33
CA ALA A 83 4.13 15.23 7.27
C ALA A 83 4.74 14.54 6.03
N PRO A 84 5.56 15.23 5.22
CA PRO A 84 6.16 14.65 4.02
C PRO A 84 6.93 13.36 4.29
N GLU A 85 7.65 13.29 5.42
CA GLU A 85 8.44 12.12 5.81
C GLU A 85 7.53 10.89 6.05
N PHE A 86 6.39 11.10 6.73
CA PHE A 86 5.41 10.05 6.95
C PHE A 86 4.79 9.58 5.63
N MET A 87 4.35 10.52 4.79
CA MET A 87 3.75 10.20 3.49
C MET A 87 4.74 9.49 2.56
N ASN A 88 6.01 9.87 2.59
CA ASN A 88 7.05 9.19 1.83
C ASN A 88 7.20 7.75 2.30
N ALA A 89 7.36 7.54 3.60
CA ALA A 89 7.48 6.19 4.17
C ALA A 89 6.24 5.33 3.85
N TRP A 90 5.04 5.91 3.96
CA TRP A 90 3.79 5.25 3.60
C TRP A 90 3.73 4.85 2.12
N MET A 91 4.15 5.72 1.22
CA MET A 91 4.13 5.47 -0.23
C MET A 91 5.25 4.55 -0.72
N SER A 92 6.30 4.37 0.09
CA SER A 92 7.49 3.57 -0.21
C SER A 92 7.28 2.06 -0.10
N THR A 93 6.14 1.60 0.42
CA THR A 93 5.90 0.17 0.60
C THR A 93 4.59 -0.26 -0.05
N GLU A 94 4.66 -1.34 -0.83
CA GLU A 94 3.50 -1.98 -1.45
C GLU A 94 3.38 -3.43 -0.97
N TYR A 95 2.14 -3.92 -0.88
CA TYR A 95 1.82 -5.21 -0.26
C TYR A 95 1.03 -6.06 -1.23
N PHE A 96 1.34 -7.35 -1.27
CA PHE A 96 0.75 -8.28 -2.20
C PHE A 96 0.42 -9.61 -1.52
N TYR A 97 -0.62 -10.25 -2.04
CA TYR A 97 -1.01 -11.63 -1.73
C TYR A 97 -0.75 -12.52 -2.95
N LEU A 98 0.05 -13.56 -2.78
CA LEU A 98 0.31 -14.58 -3.78
C LEU A 98 -0.90 -15.51 -3.86
N ALA A 99 -1.78 -15.24 -4.83
CA ALA A 99 -2.99 -16.03 -5.05
C ALA A 99 -2.71 -17.35 -5.78
N GLN A 100 -1.70 -17.37 -6.68
CA GLN A 100 -1.27 -18.59 -7.37
C GLN A 100 0.24 -18.61 -7.60
N PRO A 101 0.93 -19.73 -7.28
CA PRO A 101 0.38 -20.96 -6.69
C PRO A 101 0.01 -20.77 -5.21
N SER A 102 -1.02 -21.49 -4.72
CA SER A 102 -1.54 -21.36 -3.35
C SER A 102 -0.58 -21.83 -2.25
N ASN A 103 0.51 -22.49 -2.63
CA ASN A 103 1.58 -22.97 -1.75
C ASN A 103 2.94 -22.35 -2.14
N GLY A 104 2.91 -21.21 -2.84
CA GLY A 104 4.14 -20.49 -3.14
C GLY A 104 4.70 -19.83 -1.88
N GLU A 105 6.01 -19.83 -1.77
CA GLU A 105 6.70 -19.07 -0.72
C GLU A 105 6.64 -17.58 -1.03
N PRO A 106 6.53 -16.71 -0.01
CA PRO A 106 6.81 -15.29 -0.12
C PRO A 106 8.05 -14.99 -0.97
N GLN A 107 7.89 -14.22 -2.03
CA GLN A 107 9.02 -13.78 -2.84
C GLN A 107 9.31 -12.32 -2.57
N GLU A 108 10.58 -12.02 -2.28
CA GLU A 108 11.03 -10.63 -2.23
C GLU A 108 10.94 -10.03 -3.61
N ASP A 109 11.34 -10.69 -4.71
CA ASP A 109 11.16 -10.33 -6.13
C ASP A 109 10.04 -11.13 -6.81
N ILE A 110 8.94 -10.48 -7.21
CA ILE A 110 7.74 -11.09 -7.80
C ILE A 110 8.01 -11.61 -9.23
N LEU A 111 9.16 -11.26 -9.81
CA LEU A 111 9.62 -11.73 -11.11
C LEU A 111 10.84 -12.66 -11.02
N ALA A 112 11.38 -12.95 -9.82
CA ALA A 112 12.64 -13.70 -9.65
C ALA A 112 12.67 -15.03 -10.40
N ASP A 113 11.55 -15.76 -10.44
CA ASP A 113 11.46 -17.10 -11.02
C ASP A 113 11.06 -17.10 -12.51
N LEU A 114 10.92 -15.93 -13.14
CA LEU A 114 10.51 -15.80 -14.55
C LEU A 114 11.70 -15.73 -15.53
N ILE A 115 12.95 -15.74 -15.04
CA ILE A 115 14.18 -15.57 -15.84
C ILE A 115 14.97 -16.89 -15.93
#